data_AF-A0A9D9FHZ4-F1
#
_entry.id   AF-A0A9D9FHZ4-F1
#
_cell.length_a   1.000
_cell.length_b   1.000
_cell.length_c   1.000
_cell.angle_alpha   90.00
_cell.angle_beta   90.00
_cell.angle_gamma   90.00
#
_symmetry.space_group_name_H-M   'P 1'
#
loop_
_entity.id
_entity.type
_entity.pdbx_description
1 polymer ?
#
loop_
_entity_poly.entity_id
_entity_poly.type
_entity_poly.pdbx_seq_one_letter_code
_entity_poly.pdbx_strand_id
1 'polypeptide(L)'
;MKIGSIVTLGVSGIVLLGGALWGLPQYGVWQQELAGRAELVRAEQNRRIAVLEAQARLEAEELNAAAEVARAHGVAEANAIVAEGLGGPEGYLRYLWIQSLGENGQDVIYIPTEAGLPILEATRHVAQ
;
A
#
# COMPACT_ATOMS: atom_id res chain seq x y z
N MET A 1 26.46 -12.96 79.18
CA MET A 1 26.53 -13.15 77.71
C MET A 1 25.35 -12.56 76.92
N LYS A 2 24.14 -12.39 77.48
CA LYS A 2 22.96 -11.94 76.70
C LYS A 2 22.99 -10.46 76.25
N ILE A 3 23.62 -9.57 77.03
CA ILE A 3 23.62 -8.11 76.76
C ILE A 3 24.52 -7.75 75.58
N GLY A 4 25.70 -8.38 75.45
CA GLY A 4 26.62 -8.13 74.33
C GLY A 4 26.03 -8.51 72.96
N SER A 5 25.26 -9.60 72.90
CA SER A 5 24.57 -10.04 71.67
C SER A 5 23.44 -9.09 71.24
N ILE A 6 22.77 -8.42 72.18
CA ILE A 6 21.70 -7.46 71.87
C ILE A 6 22.30 -6.18 71.27
N VAL A 7 23.45 -5.73 71.80
CA VAL A 7 24.14 -4.53 71.30
C VAL A 7 24.68 -4.76 69.89
N THR A 8 25.27 -5.92 69.59
CA THR A 8 25.78 -6.21 68.24
C THR A 8 24.67 -6.34 67.20
N LEU A 9 23.52 -6.94 67.56
CA LEU A 9 22.34 -6.98 66.69
C LEU A 9 21.73 -5.59 66.43
N GLY A 10 21.73 -4.71 67.44
CA GLY A 10 21.29 -3.32 67.28
C GLY A 10 22.17 -2.55 66.30
N VAL A 11 23.49 -2.65 66.45
CA VAL A 11 24.45 -1.98 65.57
C VAL A 11 24.39 -2.53 64.14
N SER A 12 24.29 -3.85 63.96
CA SER A 12 24.17 -4.44 62.62
C SER A 12 22.87 -4.03 61.92
N GLY A 13 21.76 -3.95 62.66
CA GLY A 13 20.48 -3.47 62.14
C GLY A 13 20.56 -2.01 61.66
N ILE A 14 21.23 -1.13 62.41
CA ILE A 14 21.41 0.28 62.03
C ILE A 14 22.28 0.42 60.78
N VAL A 15 23.35 -0.37 60.64
CA VAL A 15 24.21 -0.35 59.45
C VAL A 15 23.45 -0.83 58.21
N LEU A 16 22.66 -1.90 58.33
CA LEU A 16 21.82 -2.39 57.24
C LEU A 16 20.75 -1.38 56.83
N LEU A 17 20.09 -0.74 57.80
CA LEU A 17 19.10 0.30 57.52
C LEU A 17 19.74 1.54 56.89
N GLY A 18 20.91 1.98 57.37
CA GLY A 18 21.65 3.10 56.79
C GLY A 18 22.08 2.83 55.34
N GLY A 19 22.59 1.62 55.06
CA GLY A 19 22.93 1.20 53.71
C GLY A 19 21.72 1.10 52.78
N ALA A 20 20.60 0.56 53.28
CA ALA A 20 19.35 0.48 52.52
C ALA A 20 18.77 1.87 52.21
N LEU A 21 18.73 2.77 53.20
CA LEU A 21 18.22 4.13 53.03
C LEU A 21 19.06 4.97 52.05
N TRP A 22 20.35 4.68 51.91
CA TRP A 22 21.20 5.34 50.91
C TRP A 22 21.13 4.67 49.52
N GLY A 23 21.08 3.33 49.47
CA GLY A 23 21.08 2.59 48.21
C GLY A 23 19.75 2.62 47.44
N LEU A 24 18.62 2.56 48.14
CA LEU A 24 17.28 2.55 47.53
C LEU A 24 16.97 3.81 46.69
N PRO A 25 17.17 5.06 47.18
CA PRO A 25 16.88 6.24 46.38
C PRO A 25 17.81 6.34 45.15
N GLN A 26 19.07 5.94 45.28
CA GLN A 26 20.04 5.97 44.19
C GLN A 26 19.71 4.96 43.08
N TYR A 27 19.22 3.77 43.44
CA TYR A 27 18.80 2.75 42.49
C TYR A 27 17.59 3.21 41.64
N GLY A 28 16.63 3.91 42.26
CA GLY A 28 15.46 4.44 41.56
C GLY A 28 15.84 5.44 40.47
N VAL A 29 16.79 6.34 40.73
CA VAL A 29 17.29 7.30 39.74
C VAL A 29 18.00 6.60 38.58
N TRP A 30 18.86 5.62 38.88
CA TRP A 30 19.55 4.85 37.84
C TRP A 30 18.58 4.06 36.95
N GLN A 31 17.55 3.44 37.54
CA GLN A 31 16.51 2.77 36.78
C GLN A 31 15.73 3.73 35.88
N GLN A 32 15.37 4.92 36.37
CA GLN A 32 14.68 5.93 35.57
C GLN A 32 15.55 6.43 34.41
N GLU A 33 16.85 6.61 34.64
CA GLU A 33 17.79 7.01 33.59
C GLU A 33 17.93 5.93 32.50
N LEU A 34 18.04 4.66 32.90
CA LEU A 34 18.05 3.54 31.95
C LEU A 34 16.75 3.44 31.16
N ALA A 35 15.60 3.63 31.81
CA ALA A 35 14.32 3.63 31.15
C ALA A 35 14.23 4.75 30.10
N GLY A 36 14.63 5.98 30.45
CA GLY A 36 14.65 7.11 29.52
C GLY A 36 15.59 6.89 28.34
N ARG A 37 16.79 6.36 28.58
CA ARG A 37 17.73 5.99 27.50
C ARG A 37 17.15 4.91 26.59
N ALA A 38 16.49 3.90 27.15
CA ALA A 38 15.84 2.85 26.36
C ALA A 38 14.70 3.39 25.50
N GLU A 39 13.90 4.33 26.01
CA GLU A 39 12.84 4.98 25.25
C GLU A 39 13.38 5.83 24.09
N LEU A 40 14.44 6.60 24.32
CA LEU A 40 15.09 7.38 23.26
C LEU A 40 15.61 6.48 22.14
N VAL A 41 16.33 5.41 22.49
CA VAL A 41 16.85 4.45 21.50
C VAL A 41 15.71 3.80 20.71
N ARG A 42 14.61 3.42 21.39
CA ARG A 42 13.42 2.88 20.71
C ARG A 42 12.79 3.90 19.77
N ALA A 43 12.67 5.16 20.18
CA ALA A 43 12.10 6.21 19.35
C ALA A 43 12.96 6.48 18.10
N GLU A 44 14.28 6.50 18.24
CA GLU A 44 15.21 6.63 17.12
C GLU A 44 15.10 5.46 16.14
N GLN A 45 15.05 4.22 16.65
CA GLN A 45 14.86 3.04 15.84
C GLN A 45 13.52 3.07 15.09
N ASN A 46 12.44 3.40 15.78
CA ASN A 46 11.11 3.51 15.16
C ASN A 46 11.10 4.56 14.05
N ARG A 47 11.74 5.72 14.27
CA ARG A 47 11.88 6.76 13.25
C ARG A 47 12.67 6.26 12.05
N ARG A 48 13.77 5.53 12.27
CA ARG A 48 14.57 4.95 11.19
C ARG A 48 13.79 3.91 10.39
N ILE A 49 13.04 3.04 11.06
CA ILE A 49 12.16 2.06 10.42
C ILE A 49 11.13 2.78 9.55
N ALA A 50 10.43 3.78 10.09
CA ALA A 50 9.43 4.53 9.34
C ALA A 50 10.00 5.24 8.10
N VAL A 51 11.23 5.79 8.19
CA VAL A 51 11.90 6.39 7.03
C VAL A 51 12.28 5.34 5.99
N LEU A 52 12.81 4.19 6.42
CA LEU A 52 13.16 3.10 5.51
C LEU A 52 11.92 2.51 4.84
N GLU A 53 10.83 2.34 5.57
CA GLU A 53 9.55 1.89 5.03
C GLU A 53 8.97 2.91 4.03
N ALA A 54 9.03 4.21 4.34
CA ALA A 54 8.59 5.25 3.42
C ALA A 54 9.43 5.27 2.14
N GLN A 55 10.75 5.11 2.25
CA GLN A 55 11.64 5.03 1.11
C GLN A 55 11.35 3.79 0.25
N ALA A 56 11.17 2.62 0.89
CA ALA A 56 10.86 1.38 0.19
C ALA A 56 9.51 1.45 -0.52
N ARG A 57 8.51 2.13 0.08
CA ARG A 57 7.22 2.39 -0.59
C ARG A 57 7.38 3.29 -1.80
N LEU A 58 8.16 4.37 -1.68
CA LEU A 58 8.41 5.28 -2.80
C LEU A 58 9.08 4.53 -3.97
N GLU A 59 10.12 3.74 -3.68
CA GLU A 59 10.80 2.93 -4.70
C GLU A 59 9.85 1.89 -5.34
N ALA A 60 8.99 1.24 -4.53
CA ALA A 60 7.99 0.33 -5.06
C ALA A 60 7.00 1.02 -6.00
N GLU A 61 6.51 2.21 -5.66
CA GLU A 61 5.60 2.97 -6.52
C GLU A 61 6.28 3.47 -7.81
N GLU A 62 7.56 3.87 -7.74
CA GLU A 62 8.34 4.23 -8.92
C GLU A 62 8.49 3.04 -9.89
N LEU A 63 8.82 1.86 -9.37
CA LEU A 63 8.90 0.64 -10.17
C LEU A 63 7.55 0.24 -10.76
N ASN A 64 6.47 0.38 -9.98
CA ASN A 64 5.11 0.12 -10.46
C ASN A 64 4.71 1.09 -11.59
N ALA A 65 5.02 2.38 -11.44
CA ALA A 65 4.77 3.39 -12.46
C ALA A 65 5.56 3.09 -13.74
N ALA A 66 6.84 2.72 -13.62
CA ALA A 66 7.65 2.32 -14.76
C ALA A 66 7.09 1.07 -15.47
N ALA A 67 6.64 0.07 -14.70
CA ALA A 67 5.99 -1.11 -15.24
C ALA A 67 4.68 -0.78 -15.98
N GLU A 68 3.87 0.15 -15.45
CA GLU A 68 2.64 0.60 -16.11
C GLU A 68 2.93 1.33 -17.43
N VAL A 69 3.96 2.17 -17.48
CA VAL A 69 4.40 2.82 -18.72
C VAL A 69 4.81 1.78 -19.76
N ALA A 70 5.61 0.78 -19.38
CA ALA A 70 5.99 -0.30 -20.28
C ALA A 70 4.77 -1.11 -20.78
N ARG A 71 3.81 -1.39 -19.89
CA ARG A 71 2.53 -2.02 -20.28
C ARG A 71 1.76 -1.17 -21.27
N ALA A 72 1.59 0.12 -21.00
CA ALA A 72 0.87 1.03 -21.88
C ALA A 72 1.53 1.13 -23.26
N HIS A 73 2.87 1.18 -23.32
CA HIS A 73 3.60 1.12 -24.59
C HIS A 73 3.35 -0.17 -25.35
N GLY A 74 3.42 -1.34 -24.68
CA GLY A 74 3.14 -2.63 -25.31
C GLY A 74 1.71 -2.72 -25.85
N VAL A 75 0.72 -2.22 -25.11
CA VAL A 75 -0.68 -2.15 -25.57
C VAL A 75 -0.82 -1.21 -26.76
N ALA A 76 -0.17 -0.04 -26.74
CA ALA A 76 -0.20 0.90 -27.85
C ALA A 76 0.43 0.31 -29.13
N GLU A 77 1.55 -0.38 -29.02
CA GLU A 77 2.22 -1.05 -30.14
C GLU A 77 1.36 -2.20 -30.69
N ALA A 78 0.80 -3.03 -29.80
CA ALA A 78 -0.12 -4.09 -30.20
C ALA A 78 -1.35 -3.54 -30.95
N ASN A 79 -1.94 -2.46 -30.45
CA ASN A 79 -3.07 -1.80 -31.11
C ASN A 79 -2.68 -1.21 -32.47
N ALA A 80 -1.48 -0.64 -32.60
CA ALA A 80 -0.99 -0.12 -33.86
C ALA A 80 -0.83 -1.22 -34.91
N ILE A 81 -0.25 -2.37 -34.53
CA ILE A 81 -0.08 -3.54 -35.40
C ILE A 81 -1.43 -4.07 -35.87
N VAL A 82 -2.39 -4.22 -34.95
CA VAL A 82 -3.74 -4.69 -35.29
C VAL A 82 -4.44 -3.69 -36.21
N ALA A 83 -4.30 -2.39 -35.94
CA ALA A 83 -4.90 -1.37 -36.79
C ALA A 83 -4.33 -1.37 -38.21
N GLU A 84 -3.02 -1.50 -38.35
CA GLU A 84 -2.38 -1.64 -39.67
C GLU A 84 -2.89 -2.87 -40.42
N GLY A 85 -2.97 -4.02 -39.75
CA GLY A 85 -3.49 -5.27 -40.33
C GLY A 85 -4.96 -5.20 -40.77
N LEU A 86 -5.76 -4.30 -40.18
CA LEU A 86 -7.18 -4.10 -40.49
C LEU A 86 -7.44 -2.99 -41.53
N GLY A 87 -6.39 -2.45 -42.17
CA GLY A 87 -6.52 -1.38 -43.16
C GLY A 87 -6.53 0.03 -42.56
N GLY A 88 -5.96 0.19 -41.37
CA GLY A 88 -5.80 1.46 -40.67
C GLY A 88 -6.82 1.72 -39.56
N PRO A 89 -6.86 2.95 -39.03
CA PRO A 89 -7.67 3.31 -37.86
C PRO A 89 -9.18 3.05 -38.02
N GLU A 90 -9.73 3.31 -39.21
CA GLU A 90 -11.15 3.07 -39.52
C GLU A 90 -11.51 1.58 -39.45
N GLY A 91 -10.66 0.71 -40.00
CA GLY A 91 -10.85 -0.74 -39.97
C GLY A 91 -10.79 -1.29 -38.54
N TYR A 92 -9.88 -0.75 -37.72
CA TYR A 92 -9.79 -1.10 -36.30
C TYR A 92 -11.01 -0.67 -35.49
N LEU A 93 -11.48 0.57 -35.66
CA LEU A 93 -12.70 1.04 -35.00
C LEU A 93 -13.92 0.21 -35.38
N ARG A 94 -14.03 -0.17 -36.66
CA ARG A 94 -15.10 -1.06 -37.13
C ARG A 94 -14.99 -2.47 -36.52
N TYR A 95 -13.78 -3.00 -36.40
CA TYR A 95 -13.54 -4.28 -35.72
C TYR A 95 -13.94 -4.23 -34.25
N LEU A 96 -13.49 -3.22 -33.49
CA LEU A 96 -13.87 -3.04 -32.09
C LEU A 96 -15.38 -2.92 -31.90
N TRP A 97 -16.04 -2.18 -32.81
CA TRP A 97 -17.49 -2.05 -32.81
C TRP A 97 -18.18 -3.40 -33.02
N ILE A 98 -17.79 -4.17 -34.04
CA ILE A 98 -18.34 -5.51 -34.30
C ILE A 98 -18.11 -6.44 -33.11
N GLN A 99 -16.91 -6.42 -32.52
CA GLN A 99 -16.58 -7.22 -31.35
C GLN A 99 -17.48 -6.85 -30.16
N SER A 100 -17.66 -5.55 -29.89
CA SER A 100 -18.51 -5.07 -28.79
C SER A 100 -19.99 -5.45 -28.96
N LEU A 101 -20.47 -5.56 -30.19
CA LEU A 101 -21.83 -6.01 -30.50
C LEU A 101 -21.99 -7.52 -30.23
N GLY A 102 -20.99 -8.32 -30.60
CA GLY A 102 -20.96 -9.75 -30.34
C GLY A 102 -20.92 -10.10 -28.85
N GLU A 103 -20.28 -9.26 -28.03
CA GLU A 103 -20.22 -9.44 -26.57
C GLU A 103 -21.48 -8.97 -25.83
N ASN A 104 -22.13 -7.89 -26.29
CA ASN A 104 -23.28 -7.30 -25.59
C ASN A 104 -24.66 -7.78 -26.09
N GLY A 105 -24.72 -8.63 -27.13
CA GLY A 105 -25.98 -9.21 -27.62
C GLY A 105 -27.05 -8.19 -28.03
N GLN A 106 -26.66 -6.94 -28.33
CA GLN A 106 -27.58 -5.90 -28.78
C GLN A 106 -27.67 -5.87 -30.30
N ASP A 107 -28.73 -6.49 -30.84
CA ASP A 107 -28.99 -6.64 -32.28
C ASP A 107 -29.53 -5.37 -32.99
N VAL A 108 -29.71 -4.24 -32.29
CA VAL A 108 -30.28 -3.02 -32.89
C VAL A 108 -29.20 -1.99 -33.20
N ILE A 109 -28.61 -2.15 -34.38
CA ILE A 109 -27.63 -1.24 -34.96
C ILE A 109 -28.38 -0.10 -35.68
N TYR A 110 -28.42 1.09 -35.07
CA TYR A 110 -28.90 2.31 -35.76
C TYR A 110 -27.74 2.93 -36.53
N ILE A 111 -27.70 2.73 -37.85
CA ILE A 111 -26.79 3.46 -38.75
C ILE A 111 -27.55 4.69 -39.24
N PRO A 112 -27.26 5.90 -38.73
CA PRO A 112 -27.76 7.09 -39.39
C PRO A 112 -27.09 7.19 -40.75
N THR A 113 -27.83 6.89 -41.81
CA THR A 113 -27.47 7.50 -43.11
C THR A 113 -27.62 9.02 -42.94
N GLU A 114 -26.77 9.80 -43.60
CA GLU A 114 -26.43 11.20 -43.28
C GLU A 114 -27.58 12.24 -43.21
N ALA A 115 -28.84 11.83 -43.20
CA ALA A 115 -30.03 12.69 -43.13
C ALA A 115 -31.01 12.35 -41.99
N GLY A 116 -30.61 11.57 -40.98
CA GLY A 116 -31.34 11.51 -39.70
C GLY A 116 -32.75 10.90 -39.73
N LEU A 117 -33.09 10.10 -40.76
CA LEU A 117 -34.37 9.38 -40.83
C LEU A 117 -34.14 7.86 -40.75
N PRO A 118 -34.81 7.14 -39.82
CA PRO A 118 -34.76 5.67 -39.77
C PRO A 118 -35.34 5.05 -41.05
N ILE A 119 -34.64 4.11 -41.67
CA ILE A 119 -35.19 3.30 -42.77
C ILE A 119 -36.09 2.24 -42.13
N LEU A 120 -37.41 2.42 -42.22
CA LEU A 120 -38.40 1.55 -41.55
C LEU A 120 -38.76 0.27 -42.31
N GLU A 121 -38.24 0.02 -43.53
CA GLU A 121 -38.83 -1.02 -44.40
C GLU A 121 -37.83 -1.83 -45.25
N ALA A 122 -36.62 -2.10 -44.75
CA ALA A 122 -35.78 -3.13 -45.38
C ALA A 122 -36.28 -4.53 -44.99
N THR A 123 -37.17 -5.07 -45.83
CA THR A 123 -37.62 -6.48 -45.88
C THR A 123 -38.85 -6.82 -45.02
N ARG A 124 -40.00 -6.22 -45.34
CA ARG A 124 -41.27 -6.97 -45.22
C ARG A 124 -41.20 -8.11 -46.24
N HIS A 125 -40.83 -9.31 -45.81
CA HIS A 125 -41.14 -10.52 -46.57
C HIS A 125 -42.67 -10.60 -46.70
N VAL A 126 -43.18 -10.24 -47.87
CA VAL A 126 -44.57 -10.55 -48.25
C VAL A 126 -44.59 -12.04 -48.56
N ALA A 127 -44.95 -12.84 -47.56
CA ALA A 127 -45.37 -14.22 -47.75
C ALA A 127 -46.86 -14.22 -48.10
N GLN A 128 -47.14 -14.68 -49.33
CA GLN A 128 -48.40 -15.17 -49.94
C GLN A 128 -49.70 -14.41 -49.66
#